data_AF-A0AA42HHH8-F1
#
_entry.id   AF-A0AA42HHH8-F1
#
_cell.length_a   1.000
_cell.length_b   1.000
_cell.length_c   1.000
_cell.angle_alpha   90.00
_cell.angle_beta   90.00
_cell.angle_gamma   90.00
#
_symmetry.space_group_name_H-M   'P 1'
#
loop_
_entity.id
_entity.type
_entity.pdbx_description
1 polymer ?
#
loop_
_entity_poly.entity_id
_entity_poly.type
_entity_poly.pdbx_seq_one_letter_code
_entity_poly.pdbx_strand_id
1 'polypeptide(L)'
;MPSQSPSWTLHQLEVAYQQGYLEALLKRAPRCPAHEVLAASWEAGWRDGAERLRQWQDRLPAATAAPRKVPRLSARIRRTEPDERS
;
A
#
# COMPACT_ATOMS: atom_id res chain seq x y z
N MET A 1 -21.57 -30.13 -31.61
CA MET A 1 -20.15 -30.04 -31.21
C MET A 1 -20.13 -29.54 -29.78
N PRO A 2 -19.60 -30.28 -28.79
CA PRO A 2 -19.55 -29.76 -27.43
C PRO A 2 -18.59 -28.57 -27.40
N SER A 3 -19.09 -27.41 -27.01
CA SER A 3 -18.28 -26.22 -26.73
C SER A 3 -17.40 -26.55 -25.54
N GLN A 4 -16.10 -26.80 -25.76
CA GLN A 4 -15.14 -26.86 -24.67
C GLN A 4 -15.11 -25.50 -23.98
N SER A 5 -15.76 -25.40 -22.82
CA SER A 5 -15.55 -24.29 -21.91
C SER A 5 -14.05 -24.22 -21.59
N PRO A 6 -13.42 -23.04 -21.59
CA PRO A 6 -12.01 -22.93 -21.25
C PRO A 6 -11.78 -23.48 -19.85
N SER A 7 -10.95 -24.52 -19.74
CA SER A 7 -10.55 -25.09 -18.46
C SER A 7 -9.48 -24.20 -17.81
N TRP A 8 -9.88 -23.37 -16.85
CA TRP A 8 -8.94 -22.55 -16.10
C TRP A 8 -8.03 -23.42 -15.24
N THR A 9 -6.73 -23.18 -15.34
CA THR A 9 -5.75 -23.81 -14.45
C THR A 9 -5.76 -23.10 -13.10
N LEU A 10 -5.38 -23.82 -12.04
CA LEU A 10 -5.20 -23.24 -10.70
C LEU A 10 -4.26 -22.03 -10.76
N HIS A 11 -3.18 -22.13 -11.53
CA HIS A 11 -2.21 -21.05 -11.70
C HIS A 11 -2.83 -19.77 -12.28
N GLN A 12 -3.73 -19.88 -13.26
CA GLN A 12 -4.40 -18.71 -13.84
C GLN A 12 -5.33 -18.02 -12.84
N LEU A 13 -6.02 -18.79 -12.01
CA LEU A 13 -6.84 -18.24 -10.92
C LEU A 13 -5.95 -17.54 -9.90
N GLU A 14 -4.85 -18.17 -9.49
CA GLU A 14 -3.90 -17.58 -8.55
C GLU A 14 -3.31 -16.26 -9.08
N VAL A 15 -2.96 -16.19 -10.36
CA VAL A 15 -2.48 -14.95 -10.98
C VAL A 15 -3.55 -13.86 -10.94
N ALA A 16 -4.79 -14.18 -11.29
CA ALA A 16 -5.90 -13.22 -11.23
C ALA A 16 -6.10 -12.69 -9.80
N TYR A 17 -6.11 -13.59 -8.81
CA TYR A 17 -6.17 -13.23 -7.38
C TYR A 17 -5.03 -12.30 -6.97
N GLN A 18 -3.78 -12.66 -7.28
CA GLN A 18 -2.60 -11.87 -6.92
C GLN A 18 -2.64 -10.46 -7.55
N GLN A 19 -3.09 -10.36 -8.80
CA GLN A 19 -3.26 -9.07 -9.47
C GLN A 19 -4.28 -8.19 -8.73
N GLY A 20 -5.47 -8.72 -8.42
CA GLY A 20 -6.48 -7.97 -7.67
C GLY A 20 -5.98 -7.50 -6.31
N TYR A 21 -5.29 -8.38 -5.59
CA TYR A 21 -4.70 -8.06 -4.28
C TYR A 21 -3.68 -6.92 -4.35
N LEU A 22 -2.76 -6.98 -5.32
CA LEU A 22 -1.75 -5.94 -5.49
C LEU A 22 -2.35 -4.62 -5.96
N GLU A 23 -3.32 -4.64 -6.86
CA GLU A 23 -3.98 -3.42 -7.34
C GLU A 23 -4.73 -2.70 -6.21
N ALA A 24 -5.37 -3.46 -5.31
CA ALA A 24 -6.04 -2.90 -4.13
C ALA A 24 -5.04 -2.25 -3.16
N LEU A 25 -3.93 -2.93 -2.86
CA LEU A 25 -2.88 -2.39 -1.99
C LEU A 25 -2.25 -1.11 -2.56
N LEU A 26 -2.08 -1.06 -3.88
CA LEU A 26 -1.48 0.08 -4.58
C LEU A 26 -2.50 1.18 -4.92
N LYS A 27 -3.79 1.00 -4.56
CA LYS A 27 -4.90 1.89 -4.92
C LYS A 27 -4.95 2.23 -6.41
N ARG A 28 -4.62 1.26 -7.27
CA ARG A 28 -4.67 1.41 -8.73
C ARG A 28 -6.11 1.33 -9.22
N ALA A 29 -6.38 1.89 -10.40
CA ALA A 29 -7.67 1.68 -11.03
C ALA A 29 -7.86 0.17 -11.31
N PRO A 30 -9.01 -0.42 -10.93
CA PRO A 30 -9.23 -1.85 -11.05
C PRO A 30 -9.24 -2.28 -12.53
N ARG A 31 -8.44 -3.30 -12.87
CA ARG A 31 -8.41 -3.89 -14.22
C ARG A 31 -8.88 -5.34 -14.17
N CYS A 32 -10.16 -5.50 -13.86
CA CYS A 32 -10.78 -6.80 -13.74
C CYS A 32 -10.74 -7.58 -15.09
N PRO A 33 -10.37 -8.88 -15.08
CA PRO A 33 -10.44 -9.74 -16.25
C PRO A 33 -11.86 -9.81 -16.85
N ALA A 34 -11.97 -9.98 -18.16
CA ALA A 34 -13.27 -10.06 -18.84
C ALA A 34 -14.02 -11.38 -18.58
N HIS A 35 -13.29 -12.47 -18.32
CA HIS A 35 -13.91 -13.77 -18.08
C HIS A 35 -14.37 -13.90 -16.62
N GLU A 36 -15.64 -14.26 -16.40
CA GLU A 36 -16.29 -14.30 -15.09
C GLU A 36 -15.51 -15.06 -14.00
N VAL A 37 -14.97 -16.25 -14.30
CA VAL A 37 -14.23 -17.06 -13.32
C VAL A 37 -12.92 -16.38 -12.91
N LEU A 38 -12.19 -15.81 -13.86
CA LEU A 38 -10.97 -15.04 -13.56
C LEU A 38 -11.32 -13.73 -12.83
N ALA A 39 -12.41 -13.08 -13.22
CA ALA A 39 -12.94 -11.88 -12.58
C ALA A 39 -13.27 -12.15 -11.10
N ALA A 40 -13.96 -13.25 -10.80
CA ALA A 40 -14.31 -13.65 -9.44
C ALA A 40 -13.05 -13.86 -8.58
N SER A 41 -12.02 -14.49 -9.14
CA SER A 41 -10.75 -14.70 -8.44
C SER A 41 -10.00 -13.38 -8.21
N TRP A 42 -9.96 -12.51 -9.22
CA TRP A 42 -9.40 -11.16 -9.10
C TRP A 42 -10.13 -10.31 -8.05
N GLU A 43 -11.46 -10.36 -8.03
CA GLU A 43 -12.28 -9.62 -7.06
C GLU A 43 -12.05 -10.09 -5.62
N ALA A 44 -11.89 -11.39 -5.41
CA ALA A 44 -11.53 -11.94 -4.11
C ALA A 44 -10.19 -11.36 -3.63
N GLY A 45 -9.16 -11.37 -4.49
CA GLY A 45 -7.87 -10.76 -4.19
C GLY A 45 -7.98 -9.27 -3.87
N TRP A 46 -8.76 -8.52 -4.65
CA TRP A 46 -8.98 -7.09 -4.43
C TRP A 46 -9.62 -6.80 -3.06
N ARG A 47 -10.66 -7.56 -2.69
CA ARG A 47 -11.33 -7.41 -1.39
C ARG A 47 -10.37 -7.66 -0.23
N ASP A 48 -9.58 -8.73 -0.31
CA ASP A 48 -8.59 -9.09 0.70
C ASP A 48 -7.47 -8.05 0.81
N GLY A 49 -6.97 -7.55 -0.33
CA GLY A 49 -5.95 -6.51 -0.37
C GLY A 49 -6.43 -5.18 0.22
N ALA A 50 -7.69 -4.81 -0.06
CA ALA A 50 -8.31 -3.63 0.52
C ALA A 50 -8.49 -3.77 2.04
N GLU A 51 -8.88 -4.95 2.52
CA GLU A 51 -8.95 -5.24 3.95
C GLU A 51 -7.58 -5.15 4.62
N ARG A 52 -6.56 -5.75 4.00
CA ARG A 52 -5.18 -5.68 4.48
C ARG A 52 -4.69 -4.24 4.62
N LEU A 53 -4.99 -3.40 3.63
CA LEU A 53 -4.62 -1.99 3.67
C LEU A 53 -5.31 -1.25 4.82
N ARG A 54 -6.60 -1.50 5.06
CA ARG A 54 -7.34 -0.92 6.20
C ARG A 54 -6.71 -1.34 7.53
N GLN A 55 -6.45 -2.63 7.71
CA GLN A 55 -5.79 -3.15 8.92
C GLN A 55 -4.42 -2.51 9.15
N TRP A 56 -3.63 -2.25 8.10
CA TRP A 56 -2.36 -1.53 8.22
C TRP A 56 -2.55 -0.07 8.64
N GLN A 57 -3.57 0.60 8.12
CA GLN A 57 -3.90 1.97 8.50
C GLN A 57 -4.36 2.07 9.96
N ASP A 58 -5.18 1.12 10.42
CA ASP A 58 -5.66 1.07 11.81
C ASP A 58 -4.53 0.77 12.80
N ARG A 59 -3.50 0.00 12.38
CA ARG A 59 -2.32 -0.29 13.20
C ARG A 59 -1.30 0.83 13.24
N LEU A 60 -1.33 1.76 12.29
CA LEU A 60 -0.50 2.95 12.35
C LEU A 60 -1.13 3.92 13.36
N PRO A 61 -0.43 4.29 14.45
CA PRO A 61 -0.97 5.25 15.40
C PRO A 61 -1.25 6.57 14.65
N ALA A 62 -2.45 7.12 14.85
CA ALA A 62 -2.83 8.42 14.31
C ALA A 62 -1.76 9.46 14.69
N ALA A 63 -0.88 9.80 13.74
CA ALA A 63 0.23 10.70 13.98
C ALA A 63 -0.21 12.15 14.28
N THR A 64 -1.51 12.43 14.33
CA THR A 64 -2.06 13.78 14.48
C THR A 64 -3.44 13.77 15.15
N ALA A 65 -3.49 13.60 16.47
CA ALA A 65 -4.64 14.02 17.29
C ALA A 65 -4.20 14.72 18.60
N ALA A 66 -3.02 15.35 18.58
CA ALA A 66 -2.61 16.35 19.55
C ALA A 66 -1.70 17.36 18.84
N PRO A 67 -1.82 18.68 19.11
CA PRO A 67 -0.85 19.64 18.58
C PRO A 67 0.52 19.28 19.16
N ARG A 68 1.41 18.72 18.33
CA ARG A 68 2.80 18.51 18.70
C ARG A 68 3.41 19.89 18.91
N LYS A 69 3.52 20.33 20.17
CA LYS A 69 4.45 21.40 20.54
C LYS A 69 5.86 20.85 20.26
N VAL A 70 6.34 21.05 19.04
CA VAL A 70 7.75 20.80 18.69
C VAL A 70 8.59 21.77 19.52
N PRO A 71 9.38 21.31 20.50
CA PRO A 71 10.34 22.19 21.15
C PRO A 71 11.38 22.54 20.07
N ARG A 72 11.36 23.80 19.61
CA ARG A 72 12.37 24.30 18.67
C ARG A 72 13.70 24.26 19.41
N LEU A 73 14.56 23.32 19.03
CA LEU A 73 15.93 23.24 19.53
C LEU A 73 16.74 24.37 18.88
N SER A 74 16.79 25.53 19.52
CA SER A 74 17.67 26.62 19.09
C SER A 74 19.10 26.33 19.56
N ALA A 75 19.91 25.74 18.69
CA ALA A 75 21.36 25.66 18.89
C ALA A 75 21.96 27.05 18.67
N ARG A 76 22.50 27.67 19.73
CA ARG A 76 23.34 28.86 19.60
C ARG A 76 24.78 28.42 19.37
N ILE A 77 25.27 28.59 18.15
CA ILE A 77 26.67 28.42 17.82
C ILE A 77 27.41 29.59 18.48
N ARG A 78 28.19 29.32 19.55
CA ARG A 78 29.16 30.29 20.03
C ARG A 78 30.28 30.34 19.01
N ARG A 79 30.41 31.47 18.30
CA ARG A 79 31.59 31.79 17.50
C ARG A 79 32.70 32.10 18.49
N THR A 80 33.67 31.22 18.63
CA THR A 80 34.93 31.51 19.34
C THR A 80 35.72 32.49 18.47
N GLU A 81 35.95 33.69 18.97
CA GLU A 81 36.93 34.62 18.37
C GLU A 81 38.33 34.03 18.55
N PRO A 82 39.18 34.07 17.51
CA PRO A 82 40.60 33.78 17.69
C PRO A 82 41.25 34.96 18.41
N ASP A 83 41.76 34.70 19.62
CA ASP A 83 42.72 35.56 20.30
C ASP A 83 44.08 35.30 19.64
N GLU A 84 44.57 36.23 18.84
CA GLU A 84 45.99 36.31 18.51
C GLU A 84 46.42 37.77 18.62
N ARG A 85 46.79 38.14 19.85
CA ARG A 85 47.74 39.22 20.11
C ARG A 85 49.11 38.81 19.54
N SER A 86 49.74 39.73 18.80
CA SER A 86 51.19 39.85 18.67
C SER A 86 51.58 41.30 18.85
#